data_AF-A0A9D8IDW6-F1
#
_entry.id   AF-A0A9D8IDW6-F1
#
_cell.length_a   1.000
_cell.length_b   1.000
_cell.length_c   1.000
_cell.angle_alpha   90.00
_cell.angle_beta   90.00
_cell.angle_gamma   90.00
#
_symmetry.space_group_name_H-M   'P 1'
#
loop_
_entity.id
_entity.type
_entity.pdbx_description
1 polymer ?
#
loop_
_entity_poly.entity_id
_entity_poly.type
_entity_poly.pdbx_seq_one_letter_code
_entity_poly.pdbx_strand_id
1 'polypeptide(L)'
;MTSANYSPAETIPLLLSGGIRGIIVDFLWVRALARHEEKKYYELLTINNSISKLQPDFPAVWIFQAWNMAYNIAHEWDSPQNKWKWIKAGLHFAKKGASKNPHNGDLFFELGYMYSHLFDERYFKYSAYNRKQLKKEEGEDNYDASLFWMRKSVLNAPKLRNITAIERYICHTLWKAALCAETEGRYDNALEYVESAVKEWKAYHEKHPQDTLVDVHKVIKRLEEKKMVLQDTLQKTDTSVLQNW
;
A
#
# COMPACT_ATOMS: atom_id res chain seq x y z
N MET A 1 39.63 -35.53 19.06
CA MET A 1 38.92 -34.61 18.16
C MET A 1 37.57 -35.24 17.85
N THR A 2 36.49 -34.76 18.47
CA THR A 2 35.13 -35.26 18.24
C THR A 2 34.57 -34.62 16.97
N SER A 3 34.33 -35.41 15.93
CA SER A 3 33.60 -34.98 14.73
C SER A 3 32.13 -34.77 15.09
N ALA A 4 31.68 -33.53 15.10
CA ALA A 4 30.25 -33.22 15.24
C ALA A 4 29.53 -33.64 13.95
N ASN A 5 28.77 -34.73 14.02
CA ASN A 5 27.87 -35.16 12.95
C ASN A 5 26.57 -34.35 13.03
N TYR A 6 26.53 -33.20 12.36
CA TYR A 6 25.31 -32.40 12.21
C TYR A 6 24.36 -33.06 11.20
N SER A 7 23.07 -33.13 11.52
CA SER A 7 22.05 -33.68 10.63
C SER A 7 21.80 -32.77 9.40
N PRO A 8 21.18 -33.25 8.29
CA PRO A 8 20.79 -32.41 7.15
C PRO A 8 19.94 -31.19 7.52
N ALA A 9 19.10 -31.31 8.54
CA ALA A 9 18.26 -30.22 9.04
C ALA A 9 19.05 -29.14 9.81
N GLU A 10 20.22 -29.48 10.36
CA GLU A 10 21.11 -28.58 11.09
C GLU A 10 22.21 -28.03 10.18
N THR A 11 22.64 -28.80 9.17
CA THR A 11 23.66 -28.39 8.19
C THR A 11 23.14 -27.40 7.16
N ILE A 12 21.86 -27.43 6.76
CA ILE A 12 21.30 -26.46 5.80
C ILE A 12 21.30 -25.03 6.38
N PRO A 13 20.80 -24.77 7.60
CA PRO A 13 20.93 -23.46 8.24
C PRO A 13 22.38 -23.02 8.44
N LEU A 14 23.29 -23.95 8.74
CA LEU A 14 24.71 -23.70 8.97
C LEU A 14 25.48 -23.40 7.65
N LEU A 15 25.18 -24.08 6.53
CA LEU A 15 25.70 -23.77 5.19
C LEU A 15 25.12 -22.46 4.62
N LEU A 16 23.94 -22.07 5.09
CA LEU A 16 23.30 -20.78 4.77
C LEU A 16 23.76 -19.66 5.71
N SER A 17 24.70 -19.91 6.63
CA SER A 17 25.31 -18.87 7.47
C SER A 17 26.55 -18.28 6.77
N GLY A 18 26.43 -17.05 6.26
CA GLY A 18 27.52 -16.32 5.59
C GLY A 18 27.38 -16.18 4.05
N GLY A 19 28.45 -15.73 3.38
CA GLY A 19 28.47 -15.26 1.99
C GLY A 19 27.92 -16.21 0.92
N ILE A 20 27.87 -17.53 1.17
CA ILE A 20 27.27 -18.52 0.25
C ILE A 20 25.77 -18.25 0.05
N ARG A 21 25.07 -17.78 1.09
CA ARG A 21 23.67 -17.36 1.00
C ARG A 21 23.48 -16.22 0.00
N GLY A 22 24.44 -15.29 -0.06
CA GLY A 22 24.46 -14.21 -1.06
C GLY A 22 24.59 -14.74 -2.48
N ILE A 23 25.54 -15.66 -2.72
CA ILE A 23 25.76 -16.28 -4.04
C ILE A 23 24.52 -17.05 -4.52
N ILE A 24 23.89 -17.83 -3.64
CA ILE A 24 22.64 -18.55 -3.98
C ILE A 24 21.54 -17.56 -4.35
N VAL A 25 21.41 -16.48 -3.59
CA VAL A 25 20.44 -15.42 -3.86
C VAL A 25 20.71 -14.76 -5.21
N ASP A 26 21.96 -14.41 -5.53
CA ASP A 26 22.33 -13.81 -6.81
C ASP A 26 22.01 -14.75 -7.98
N PHE A 27 22.30 -16.05 -7.85
CA PHE A 27 21.91 -17.05 -8.84
C PHE A 27 20.39 -17.12 -9.01
N LEU A 28 19.63 -17.09 -7.92
CA LEU A 28 18.17 -17.07 -7.98
C LEU A 28 17.65 -15.79 -8.63
N TRP A 29 18.29 -14.64 -8.42
CA TRP A 29 17.95 -13.38 -9.11
C TRP A 29 18.17 -13.46 -10.62
N VAL A 30 19.31 -13.98 -11.07
CA VAL A 30 19.56 -14.21 -12.51
C VAL A 30 18.50 -15.12 -13.11
N ARG A 31 18.14 -16.20 -12.41
CA ARG A 31 17.06 -17.09 -12.83
C ARG A 31 15.70 -16.38 -12.84
N ALA A 32 15.41 -15.55 -11.85
CA ALA A 32 14.18 -14.77 -11.78
C ALA A 32 14.07 -13.82 -12.98
N LEU A 33 15.16 -13.12 -13.34
CA LEU A 33 15.21 -12.25 -14.52
C LEU A 33 14.91 -13.04 -15.81
N ALA A 34 15.54 -14.20 -16.01
CA ALA A 34 15.24 -15.05 -17.17
C ALA A 34 13.77 -15.50 -17.22
N ARG A 35 13.19 -15.91 -16.08
CA ARG A 35 11.75 -16.26 -16.02
C ARG A 35 10.83 -15.07 -16.27
N HIS A 36 11.24 -13.86 -15.89
CA HIS A 36 10.51 -12.63 -16.21
C HIS A 36 10.48 -12.40 -17.72
N GLU A 37 11.64 -12.44 -18.37
CA GLU A 37 11.77 -12.25 -19.82
C GLU A 37 10.99 -13.31 -20.62
N GLU A 38 11.01 -14.56 -20.16
CA GLU A 38 10.23 -15.67 -20.73
C GLU A 38 8.70 -15.57 -20.43
N LYS A 39 8.26 -14.54 -19.71
CA LYS A 39 6.87 -14.36 -19.21
C LYS A 39 6.34 -15.54 -18.39
N LYS A 40 7.23 -16.33 -17.77
CA LYS A 40 6.89 -17.47 -16.90
C LYS A 40 6.64 -16.99 -15.47
N TYR A 41 5.60 -16.17 -15.29
CA TYR A 41 5.38 -15.44 -14.03
C TYR A 41 5.10 -16.33 -12.80
N TYR A 42 4.51 -17.52 -12.98
CA TYR A 42 4.33 -18.46 -11.87
C TYR A 42 5.64 -19.11 -11.41
N GLU A 43 6.55 -19.41 -12.34
CA GLU A 43 7.91 -19.87 -12.01
C GLU A 43 8.70 -18.75 -11.34
N LEU A 44 8.60 -17.52 -11.85
CA LEU A 44 9.16 -16.32 -11.23
C LEU A 44 8.67 -16.17 -9.77
N LEU A 45 7.37 -16.29 -9.52
CA LEU A 45 6.81 -16.21 -8.17
C LEU A 45 7.42 -17.26 -7.23
N THR A 46 7.65 -18.47 -7.73
CA THR A 46 8.28 -19.55 -6.96
C THR A 46 9.71 -19.19 -6.56
N ILE A 47 10.49 -18.65 -7.49
CA ILE A 47 11.86 -18.19 -7.24
C ILE A 47 11.87 -17.02 -6.26
N ASN A 48 11.00 -16.04 -6.45
CA ASN A 48 10.87 -14.87 -5.58
C ASN A 48 10.53 -15.26 -4.14
N ASN A 49 9.66 -16.25 -3.96
CA ASN A 49 9.36 -16.83 -2.65
C ASN A 49 10.62 -17.46 -2.01
N SER A 50 11.44 -18.17 -2.77
CA SER A 50 12.71 -18.71 -2.29
C SER A 50 13.69 -17.60 -1.88
N ILE A 51 13.84 -16.55 -2.70
CA ILE A 51 14.66 -15.38 -2.37
C ILE A 51 14.18 -14.73 -1.06
N SER A 52 12.87 -14.54 -0.89
CA SER A 52 12.32 -13.94 0.34
C SER A 52 12.54 -14.79 1.59
N LYS A 53 12.55 -16.12 1.47
CA LYS A 53 12.89 -17.04 2.57
C LYS A 53 14.39 -16.97 2.88
N LEU A 54 15.21 -16.80 1.85
CA LEU A 54 16.64 -16.61 1.96
C LEU A 54 17.02 -15.18 2.33
N GLN A 55 16.14 -14.19 2.34
CA GLN A 55 16.45 -12.82 2.76
C GLN A 55 15.24 -12.16 3.44
N PRO A 56 14.72 -12.73 4.55
CA PRO A 56 13.48 -12.27 5.16
C PRO A 56 13.62 -10.87 5.77
N ASP A 57 14.82 -10.55 6.27
CA ASP A 57 15.12 -9.28 6.94
C ASP A 57 15.68 -8.22 5.98
N PHE A 58 15.57 -8.44 4.67
CA PHE A 58 15.98 -7.48 3.64
C PHE A 58 14.75 -6.86 2.95
N PRO A 59 14.28 -5.68 3.40
CA PRO A 59 13.06 -5.03 2.91
C PRO A 59 13.02 -4.83 1.39
N ALA A 60 14.17 -4.58 0.75
CA ALA A 60 14.24 -4.33 -0.68
C ALA A 60 13.71 -5.50 -1.53
N VAL A 61 13.92 -6.75 -1.09
CA VAL A 61 13.34 -7.94 -1.75
C VAL A 61 11.82 -7.90 -1.72
N TRP A 62 11.24 -7.54 -0.58
CA TRP A 62 9.79 -7.46 -0.41
C TRP A 62 9.19 -6.34 -1.25
N ILE A 63 9.79 -5.15 -1.20
CA ILE A 63 9.36 -3.97 -1.96
C ILE A 63 9.43 -4.27 -3.46
N PHE A 64 10.62 -4.65 -3.96
CA PHE A 64 10.83 -4.85 -5.38
C PHE A 64 9.86 -5.87 -5.97
N GLN A 65 9.72 -7.02 -5.31
CA GLN A 65 8.89 -8.10 -5.84
C GLN A 65 7.39 -7.79 -5.74
N ALA A 66 6.96 -7.11 -4.67
CA ALA A 66 5.58 -6.64 -4.55
C ALA A 66 5.21 -5.67 -5.69
N TRP A 67 6.09 -4.70 -5.95
CA TRP A 67 5.93 -3.75 -7.06
C TRP A 67 5.96 -4.45 -8.42
N ASN A 68 6.92 -5.35 -8.65
CA ASN A 68 7.02 -6.09 -9.90
C ASN A 68 5.73 -6.89 -10.18
N MET A 69 5.15 -7.54 -9.17
CA MET A 69 3.88 -8.25 -9.33
C MET A 69 2.72 -7.29 -9.60
N ALA A 70 2.53 -6.29 -8.75
CA ALA A 70 1.34 -5.45 -8.78
C ALA A 70 1.30 -4.43 -9.92
N TYR A 71 2.47 -4.07 -10.46
CA TYR A 71 2.59 -3.10 -11.56
C TYR A 71 3.03 -3.79 -12.84
N ASN A 72 4.24 -4.33 -12.91
CA ASN A 72 4.83 -4.81 -14.16
C ASN A 72 4.11 -6.05 -14.68
N ILE A 73 4.03 -7.11 -13.86
CA ILE A 73 3.35 -8.35 -14.26
C ILE A 73 1.87 -8.08 -14.46
N ALA A 74 1.21 -7.34 -13.56
CA ALA A 74 -0.19 -6.96 -13.74
C ALA A 74 -0.43 -6.16 -15.03
N HIS A 75 0.52 -5.36 -15.50
CA HIS A 75 0.39 -4.61 -16.75
C HIS A 75 0.22 -5.53 -17.96
N GLU A 76 0.91 -6.67 -17.97
CA GLU A 76 0.94 -7.64 -19.08
C GLU A 76 -0.38 -8.38 -19.33
N TRP A 77 -1.38 -8.27 -18.44
CA TRP A 77 -2.67 -8.95 -18.58
C TRP A 77 -3.77 -7.99 -18.99
N ASP A 78 -4.57 -8.29 -20.01
CA ASP A 78 -5.66 -7.38 -20.41
C ASP A 78 -6.87 -7.41 -19.47
N SER A 79 -7.25 -8.61 -19.03
CA SER A 79 -8.48 -8.82 -18.24
C SER A 79 -8.32 -8.29 -16.80
N PRO A 80 -9.29 -7.54 -16.26
CA PRO A 80 -9.24 -7.03 -14.89
C PRO A 80 -9.12 -8.16 -13.84
N GLN A 81 -9.70 -9.34 -14.11
CA GLN A 81 -9.62 -10.51 -13.24
C GLN A 81 -8.17 -11.00 -13.08
N ASN A 82 -7.43 -11.13 -14.18
CA ASN A 82 -6.03 -11.58 -14.11
C ASN A 82 -5.11 -10.49 -13.58
N LYS A 83 -5.34 -9.21 -13.91
CA LYS A 83 -4.61 -8.09 -13.28
C LYS A 83 -4.78 -8.11 -11.76
N TRP A 84 -6.00 -8.29 -11.28
CA TRP A 84 -6.31 -8.34 -9.84
C TRP A 84 -5.56 -9.44 -9.11
N LYS A 85 -5.43 -10.65 -9.70
CA LYS A 85 -4.64 -11.74 -9.09
C LYS A 85 -3.21 -11.31 -8.76
N TRP A 86 -2.57 -10.56 -9.67
CA TRP A 86 -1.20 -10.08 -9.49
C TRP A 86 -1.10 -8.88 -8.55
N ILE A 87 -2.05 -7.94 -8.62
CA ILE A 87 -2.17 -6.84 -7.65
C ILE A 87 -2.30 -7.39 -6.24
N LYS A 88 -3.23 -8.33 -6.03
CA LYS A 88 -3.44 -8.99 -4.74
C LYS A 88 -2.20 -9.74 -4.27
N ALA A 89 -1.56 -10.51 -5.16
CA ALA A 89 -0.32 -11.22 -4.83
C ALA A 89 0.79 -10.26 -4.39
N GLY A 90 0.95 -9.13 -5.08
CA GLY A 90 1.90 -8.09 -4.71
C GLY A 90 1.61 -7.47 -3.33
N LEU A 91 0.35 -7.09 -3.07
CA LEU A 91 -0.07 -6.56 -1.77
C LEU A 91 0.15 -7.56 -0.64
N HIS A 92 -0.22 -8.83 -0.83
CA HIS A 92 0.02 -9.91 0.14
C HIS A 92 1.50 -10.13 0.41
N PHE A 93 2.32 -10.14 -0.64
CA PHE A 93 3.76 -10.30 -0.51
C PHE A 93 4.37 -9.15 0.30
N ALA A 94 3.94 -7.92 0.01
CA ALA A 94 4.38 -6.74 0.74
C ALA A 94 3.95 -6.81 2.22
N LYS A 95 2.70 -7.18 2.52
CA LYS A 95 2.21 -7.38 3.91
C LYS A 95 3.03 -8.44 4.66
N LYS A 96 3.35 -9.55 3.99
CA LYS A 96 4.23 -10.58 4.56
C LYS A 96 5.60 -10.00 4.87
N GLY A 97 6.18 -9.22 3.97
CA GLY A 97 7.42 -8.49 4.21
C GLY A 97 7.33 -7.55 5.41
N ALA A 98 6.22 -6.81 5.54
CA ALA A 98 5.96 -5.91 6.66
C ALA A 98 5.88 -6.64 8.01
N SER A 99 5.36 -7.88 8.03
CA SER A 99 5.36 -8.72 9.23
C SER A 99 6.77 -9.21 9.61
N LYS A 100 7.65 -9.41 8.62
CA LYS A 100 9.06 -9.80 8.83
C LYS A 100 9.95 -8.62 9.18
N ASN A 101 9.58 -7.41 8.77
CA ASN A 101 10.33 -6.19 8.96
C ASN A 101 9.48 -5.16 9.73
N PRO A 102 9.17 -5.41 11.02
CA PRO A 102 8.15 -4.67 11.77
C PRO A 102 8.51 -3.20 12.07
N HIS A 103 9.75 -2.79 11.80
CA HIS A 103 10.25 -1.43 12.00
C HIS A 103 10.71 -0.74 10.72
N ASN A 104 10.39 -1.29 9.55
CA ASN A 104 10.85 -0.71 8.29
C ASN A 104 9.83 0.30 7.76
N GLY A 105 10.06 1.59 8.06
CA GLY A 105 9.22 2.68 7.59
C GLY A 105 9.09 2.75 6.06
N ASP A 106 10.14 2.40 5.31
CA ASP A 106 10.12 2.45 3.84
C ASP A 106 9.15 1.43 3.25
N LEU A 107 9.19 0.17 3.70
CA LEU A 107 8.26 -0.87 3.28
C LEU A 107 6.81 -0.50 3.64
N PHE A 108 6.58 0.12 4.80
CA PHE A 108 5.25 0.60 5.16
C PHE A 108 4.78 1.72 4.23
N PHE A 109 5.66 2.65 3.85
CA PHE A 109 5.34 3.67 2.85
C PHE A 109 4.94 3.02 1.53
N GLU A 110 5.72 2.03 1.06
CA GLU A 110 5.45 1.36 -0.21
C GLU A 110 4.10 0.63 -0.19
N LEU A 111 3.74 -0.05 0.90
CA LEU A 111 2.38 -0.60 1.06
C LEU A 111 1.31 0.49 0.97
N GLY A 112 1.46 1.55 1.75
CA GLY A 112 0.49 2.63 1.77
C GLY A 112 0.30 3.25 0.38
N TYR A 113 1.42 3.47 -0.31
CA TYR A 113 1.42 4.00 -1.66
C TYR A 113 0.72 3.06 -2.65
N MET A 114 1.01 1.75 -2.60
CA MET A 114 0.35 0.76 -3.45
C MET A 114 -1.17 0.76 -3.24
N TYR A 115 -1.62 0.83 -1.99
CA TYR A 115 -3.04 0.89 -1.63
C TYR A 115 -3.76 2.13 -2.15
N SER A 116 -3.10 3.28 -2.18
CA SER A 116 -3.72 4.45 -2.80
C SER A 116 -3.59 4.43 -4.32
N HIS A 117 -2.43 4.08 -4.87
CA HIS A 117 -2.12 4.31 -6.27
C HIS A 117 -2.79 3.28 -7.19
N LEU A 118 -2.74 1.99 -6.88
CA LEU A 118 -3.32 0.90 -7.71
C LEU A 118 -4.86 0.95 -7.81
N PHE A 119 -5.49 1.78 -6.98
CA PHE A 119 -6.92 1.91 -6.82
C PHE A 119 -7.42 3.32 -7.18
N ASP A 120 -6.55 4.15 -7.73
CA ASP A 120 -6.84 5.50 -8.19
C ASP A 120 -7.20 5.47 -9.69
N GLU A 121 -8.43 5.87 -10.00
CA GLU A 121 -9.00 5.81 -11.35
C GLU A 121 -8.30 6.70 -12.37
N ARG A 122 -7.58 7.73 -11.90
CA ARG A 122 -6.80 8.63 -12.75
C ARG A 122 -5.61 7.91 -13.39
N TYR A 123 -5.14 6.82 -12.77
CA TYR A 123 -3.98 6.06 -13.24
C TYR A 123 -4.35 4.65 -13.70
N PHE A 124 -5.37 4.03 -13.08
CA PHE A 124 -5.75 2.65 -13.37
C PHE A 124 -7.20 2.53 -13.83
N LYS A 125 -7.38 2.16 -15.11
CA LYS A 125 -8.67 1.92 -15.77
C LYS A 125 -9.61 1.02 -14.96
N TYR A 126 -9.08 0.01 -14.28
CA TYR A 126 -9.87 -0.98 -13.54
C TYR A 126 -9.85 -0.76 -12.02
N SER A 127 -9.52 0.45 -11.56
CA SER A 127 -9.49 0.83 -10.14
C SER A 127 -10.79 0.49 -9.39
N ALA A 128 -11.97 0.82 -9.93
CA ALA A 128 -13.25 0.51 -9.32
C ALA A 128 -13.48 -1.01 -9.19
N TYR A 129 -13.07 -1.79 -10.19
CA TYR A 129 -13.08 -3.24 -10.12
C TYR A 129 -12.14 -3.73 -9.01
N ASN A 130 -10.91 -3.20 -8.92
CA ASN A 130 -9.94 -3.56 -7.90
C ASN A 130 -10.47 -3.24 -6.49
N ARG A 131 -11.08 -2.05 -6.27
CA ARG A 131 -11.69 -1.68 -4.98
C ARG A 131 -12.78 -2.68 -4.57
N LYS A 132 -13.66 -3.04 -5.51
CA LYS A 132 -14.71 -4.04 -5.26
C LYS A 132 -14.13 -5.41 -4.91
N GLN A 133 -13.09 -5.87 -5.60
CA GLN A 133 -12.46 -7.15 -5.28
C GLN A 133 -11.69 -7.11 -3.95
N LEU A 134 -10.99 -6.01 -3.66
CA LEU A 134 -10.32 -5.82 -2.38
C LEU A 134 -11.32 -5.93 -1.22
N LYS A 135 -12.45 -5.22 -1.33
CA LYS A 135 -13.48 -5.28 -0.29
C LYS A 135 -14.10 -6.67 -0.17
N LYS A 136 -14.36 -7.33 -1.30
CA LYS A 136 -15.00 -8.65 -1.34
C LYS A 136 -14.09 -9.77 -0.82
N GLU A 137 -12.83 -9.80 -1.24
CA GLU A 137 -11.91 -10.90 -0.95
C GLU A 137 -11.13 -10.69 0.35
N GLU A 138 -10.82 -9.44 0.70
CA GLU A 138 -9.96 -9.09 1.84
C GLU A 138 -10.71 -8.33 2.93
N GLY A 139 -11.92 -7.85 2.69
CA GLY A 139 -12.68 -7.02 3.64
C GLY A 139 -12.16 -5.58 3.78
N GLU A 140 -11.12 -5.22 3.03
CA GLU A 140 -10.37 -3.97 3.18
C GLU A 140 -10.94 -2.83 2.30
N ASP A 141 -10.82 -1.61 2.81
CA ASP A 141 -10.91 -0.37 2.01
C ASP A 141 -9.49 0.10 1.67
N ASN A 142 -9.27 0.52 0.42
CA ASN A 142 -7.94 0.87 -0.05
C ASN A 142 -7.43 2.19 0.55
N TYR A 143 -8.30 3.14 0.86
CA TYR A 143 -7.91 4.40 1.50
C TYR A 143 -7.59 4.18 2.97
N ASP A 144 -8.40 3.40 3.69
CA ASP A 144 -8.13 3.07 5.09
C ASP A 144 -6.80 2.31 5.24
N ALA A 145 -6.57 1.31 4.37
CA ALA A 145 -5.31 0.57 4.33
C ALA A 145 -4.13 1.50 3.98
N SER A 146 -4.29 2.39 3.00
CA SER A 146 -3.26 3.38 2.65
C SER A 146 -2.90 4.25 3.85
N LEU A 147 -3.90 4.85 4.50
CA LEU A 147 -3.71 5.74 5.65
C LEU A 147 -3.05 5.00 6.83
N PHE A 148 -3.48 3.76 7.11
CA PHE A 148 -2.87 2.93 8.14
C PHE A 148 -1.38 2.72 7.90
N TRP A 149 -1.00 2.27 6.70
CA TRP A 149 0.40 1.98 6.36
C TRP A 149 1.25 3.24 6.27
N MET A 150 0.70 4.35 5.76
CA MET A 150 1.41 5.64 5.73
C MET A 150 1.68 6.18 7.14
N ARG A 151 0.70 6.12 8.05
CA ARG A 151 0.91 6.51 9.46
C ARG A 151 1.94 5.61 10.12
N LYS A 152 1.87 4.30 9.88
CA LYS A 152 2.87 3.35 10.39
C LYS A 152 4.26 3.64 9.83
N SER A 153 4.36 4.07 8.57
CA SER A 153 5.61 4.53 7.98
C SER A 153 6.20 5.70 8.76
N VAL A 154 5.45 6.78 8.95
CA VAL A 154 5.89 7.97 9.71
C VAL A 154 6.38 7.59 11.11
N LEU A 155 5.64 6.71 11.81
CA LEU A 155 6.02 6.23 13.16
C LEU A 155 7.33 5.43 13.18
N ASN A 156 7.75 4.86 12.05
CA ASN A 156 8.95 4.04 11.93
C ASN A 156 10.04 4.71 11.09
N ALA A 157 10.02 6.04 11.00
CA ALA A 157 11.09 6.89 10.45
C ALA A 157 11.71 6.32 9.14
N PRO A 158 11.00 6.39 8.01
CA PRO A 158 11.49 5.86 6.74
C PRO A 158 12.80 6.54 6.35
N LYS A 159 13.73 5.78 5.78
CA LYS A 159 15.08 6.28 5.45
C LYS A 159 15.15 6.86 4.04
N LEU A 160 14.30 6.39 3.13
CA LEU A 160 14.32 6.74 1.71
C LEU A 160 13.28 7.82 1.36
N ARG A 161 12.38 8.15 2.29
CA ARG A 161 11.24 9.03 2.05
C ARG A 161 11.23 10.19 3.04
N ASN A 162 10.90 11.38 2.54
CA ASN A 162 10.76 12.56 3.37
C ASN A 162 9.45 12.49 4.19
N ILE A 163 9.55 12.56 5.53
CA ILE A 163 8.39 12.47 6.45
C ILE A 163 7.34 13.54 6.15
N THR A 164 7.74 14.79 5.95
CA THR A 164 6.84 15.90 5.59
C THR A 164 6.07 15.59 4.30
N ALA A 165 6.70 14.93 3.33
CA ALA A 165 6.01 14.51 2.11
C ALA A 165 4.98 13.39 2.36
N ILE A 166 5.27 12.45 3.28
CA ILE A 166 4.32 11.39 3.65
C ILE A 166 3.13 11.97 4.42
N GLU A 167 3.36 12.90 5.35
CA GLU A 167 2.28 13.55 6.09
C GLU A 167 1.35 14.36 5.18
N ARG A 168 1.92 15.07 4.20
CA ARG A 168 1.12 15.72 3.15
C ARG A 168 0.36 14.70 2.31
N TYR A 169 0.96 13.55 2.00
CA TYR A 169 0.31 12.47 1.26
C TYR A 169 -0.90 11.91 2.01
N ILE A 170 -0.81 11.73 3.33
CA ILE A 170 -1.93 11.34 4.20
C ILE A 170 -3.09 12.34 4.05
N CYS A 171 -2.79 13.64 4.13
CA CYS A 171 -3.79 14.70 4.00
C CYS A 171 -4.49 14.66 2.63
N HIS A 172 -3.73 14.48 1.53
CA HIS A 172 -4.31 14.33 0.19
C HIS A 172 -5.08 13.01 0.02
N THR A 173 -4.67 11.93 0.68
CA THR A 173 -5.34 10.63 0.61
C THR A 173 -6.73 10.71 1.23
N LEU A 174 -6.88 11.41 2.37
CA LEU A 174 -8.20 11.65 2.99
C LEU A 174 -9.14 12.44 2.07
N TRP A 175 -8.63 13.47 1.40
CA TRP A 175 -9.43 14.20 0.42
C TRP A 175 -9.91 13.30 -0.73
N LYS A 176 -9.03 12.44 -1.27
CA LYS A 176 -9.42 11.49 -2.32
C LYS A 176 -10.43 10.46 -1.82
N ALA A 177 -10.27 9.98 -0.60
CA ALA A 177 -11.20 9.05 0.04
C ALA A 177 -12.59 9.67 0.18
N ALA A 178 -12.67 10.92 0.62
CA ALA A 178 -13.91 11.67 0.70
C ALA A 178 -14.62 11.79 -0.66
N LEU A 179 -13.89 12.17 -1.70
CA LEU A 179 -14.45 12.29 -3.05
C LEU A 179 -14.93 10.93 -3.58
N CYS A 180 -14.16 9.86 -3.36
CA CYS A 180 -14.54 8.52 -3.79
C CYS A 180 -15.78 8.00 -3.03
N ALA A 181 -15.87 8.26 -1.72
CA ALA A 181 -17.03 7.86 -0.93
C ALA A 181 -18.30 8.61 -1.39
N GLU A 182 -18.17 9.90 -1.68
CA GLU A 182 -19.28 10.72 -2.18
C GLU A 182 -19.77 10.24 -3.56
N THR A 183 -18.86 9.95 -4.50
CA THR A 183 -19.27 9.44 -5.82
C THR A 183 -19.93 8.07 -5.75
N GLU A 184 -19.63 7.29 -4.71
CA GLU A 184 -20.26 6.01 -4.41
C GLU A 184 -21.54 6.15 -3.56
N GLY A 185 -21.97 7.37 -3.24
CA GLY A 185 -23.18 7.64 -2.46
C GLY A 185 -23.05 7.38 -0.95
N ARG A 186 -21.83 7.15 -0.45
CA ARG A 186 -21.51 6.92 0.97
C ARG A 186 -21.24 8.25 1.66
N TYR A 187 -22.28 9.08 1.79
CA TYR A 187 -22.16 10.45 2.27
C TYR A 187 -21.65 10.57 3.72
N ASP A 188 -22.00 9.62 4.60
CA ASP A 188 -21.47 9.56 5.97
C ASP A 188 -19.95 9.38 5.98
N ASN A 189 -19.45 8.36 5.27
CA ASN A 189 -18.00 8.13 5.11
C ASN A 189 -17.30 9.33 4.45
N ALA A 190 -17.93 9.95 3.45
CA ALA A 190 -17.38 11.13 2.80
C ALA A 190 -17.19 12.28 3.81
N LEU A 191 -18.18 12.51 4.68
CA LEU A 191 -18.11 13.50 5.74
C LEU A 191 -16.99 13.17 6.74
N GLU A 192 -16.92 11.93 7.23
CA GLU A 192 -15.87 11.47 8.15
C GLU A 192 -14.45 11.70 7.58
N TYR A 193 -14.25 11.39 6.30
CA TYR A 193 -12.98 11.64 5.63
C TYR A 193 -12.67 13.12 5.48
N VAL A 194 -13.66 13.98 5.18
CA VAL A 194 -13.46 15.43 5.11
C VAL A 194 -13.10 16.00 6.48
N GLU A 195 -13.80 15.60 7.54
CA GLU A 195 -13.49 16.06 8.90
C GLU A 195 -12.09 15.65 9.34
N SER A 196 -11.72 14.41 9.04
CA SER A 196 -10.36 13.91 9.24
C SER A 196 -9.34 14.69 8.42
N ALA A 197 -9.63 15.01 7.15
CA ALA A 197 -8.74 15.80 6.30
C ALA A 197 -8.52 17.21 6.86
N VAL A 198 -9.57 17.88 7.32
CA VAL A 198 -9.47 19.21 7.97
C VAL A 198 -8.53 19.15 9.16
N LYS A 199 -8.73 18.15 10.04
CA LYS A 199 -7.90 17.96 11.23
C LYS A 199 -6.43 17.73 10.88
N GLU A 200 -6.17 16.84 9.92
CA GLU A 200 -4.80 16.51 9.49
C GLU A 200 -4.12 17.69 8.80
N TRP A 201 -4.82 18.46 7.96
CA TRP A 201 -4.25 19.66 7.34
C TRP A 201 -3.91 20.75 8.37
N LYS A 202 -4.76 20.95 9.39
CA LYS A 202 -4.48 21.88 10.50
C LYS A 202 -3.22 21.46 11.27
N ALA A 203 -3.15 20.18 11.67
CA ALA A 203 -1.99 19.63 12.38
C ALA A 203 -0.71 19.67 11.52
N TYR A 204 -0.83 19.39 10.22
CA TYR A 204 0.26 19.47 9.26
C TYR A 204 0.81 20.90 9.14
N HIS A 205 -0.08 21.90 9.04
CA HIS A 205 0.33 23.30 8.95
C HIS A 205 1.05 23.79 10.21
N GLU A 206 0.54 23.41 11.39
CA GLU A 206 1.17 23.72 12.67
C GLU A 206 2.57 23.09 12.77
N LYS A 207 2.72 21.85 12.31
CA LYS A 207 3.98 21.12 12.34
C LYS A 207 4.99 21.63 11.29
N HIS A 208 4.51 22.04 10.11
CA HIS A 208 5.34 22.44 8.97
C HIS A 208 4.94 23.82 8.40
N PRO A 209 5.01 24.90 9.18
CA PRO A 209 4.53 26.22 8.74
C PRO A 209 5.38 26.82 7.61
N GLN A 210 6.59 26.30 7.42
CA GLN A 210 7.55 26.74 6.39
C GLN A 210 7.28 26.10 5.02
N ASP A 211 6.41 25.09 4.96
CA ASP A 211 6.18 24.34 3.74
C ASP A 211 5.25 25.09 2.78
N THR A 212 5.83 25.64 1.72
CA THR A 212 5.13 26.47 0.73
C THR A 212 4.62 25.70 -0.49
N LEU A 213 4.81 24.37 -0.54
CA LEU A 213 4.39 23.57 -1.70
C LEU A 213 2.87 23.48 -1.84
N VAL A 214 2.13 23.73 -0.77
CA VAL A 214 0.67 23.73 -0.75
C VAL A 214 0.16 24.91 0.05
N ASP A 215 -0.79 25.66 -0.52
CA ASP A 215 -1.55 26.67 0.21
C ASP A 215 -2.56 25.99 1.16
N VAL A 216 -2.11 25.70 2.39
CA VAL A 216 -2.90 24.95 3.37
C VAL A 216 -4.17 25.70 3.78
N HIS A 217 -4.13 27.03 3.86
CA HIS A 217 -5.31 27.85 4.19
C HIS A 217 -6.40 27.68 3.14
N LYS A 218 -6.03 27.74 1.85
CA LYS A 218 -6.97 27.52 0.75
C LYS A 218 -7.52 26.09 0.73
N VAL A 219 -6.69 25.09 1.04
CA VAL A 219 -7.12 23.69 1.13
C VAL A 219 -8.11 23.49 2.28
N ILE A 220 -7.82 24.00 3.47
CA ILE A 220 -8.72 23.93 4.63
C ILE A 220 -10.04 24.62 4.31
N LYS A 221 -10.02 25.82 3.72
CA LYS A 221 -11.25 26.53 3.31
C LYS A 221 -12.12 25.65 2.41
N ARG A 222 -11.54 25.04 1.38
CA ARG A 222 -12.25 24.13 0.46
C ARG A 222 -12.83 22.90 1.18
N LEU A 223 -12.08 22.35 2.14
CA LEU A 223 -12.55 21.20 2.92
C LEU A 223 -13.72 21.57 3.83
N GLU A 224 -13.67 22.73 4.49
CA GLU A 224 -14.77 23.21 5.34
C GLU A 224 -16.03 23.53 4.50
N GLU A 225 -15.87 24.10 3.30
CA GLU A 225 -16.97 24.27 2.34
C GLU A 225 -17.60 22.91 1.96
N LYS A 226 -16.76 21.92 1.64
CA LYS A 226 -17.23 20.57 1.32
C LYS A 226 -17.94 19.91 2.49
N LYS A 227 -17.43 20.10 3.71
CA LYS A 227 -18.01 19.60 4.96
C LYS A 227 -19.45 20.10 5.12
N MET A 228 -19.66 21.41 4.97
CA MET A 228 -21.00 22.03 5.09
C MET A 228 -21.99 21.45 4.06
N VAL A 229 -21.54 21.25 2.81
CA VAL A 229 -22.39 20.66 1.75
C VAL A 229 -22.80 19.23 2.09
N LEU A 230 -21.88 18.40 2.59
CA LEU A 230 -22.16 17.02 2.96
C LEU A 230 -23.12 16.95 4.16
N GLN A 231 -22.95 17.82 5.15
CA GLN A 231 -23.85 17.91 6.31
C GLN A 231 -25.28 18.28 5.92
N ASP A 232 -25.45 19.29 5.06
CA ASP A 232 -26.77 19.68 4.53
C ASP A 232 -27.40 18.56 3.69
N THR A 233 -26.59 17.83 2.91
CA THR A 233 -27.06 16.68 2.12
C THR A 233 -27.61 15.58 3.01
N LEU A 234 -26.88 15.20 4.07
CA LEU A 234 -27.33 14.18 5.02
C LEU A 234 -28.60 14.60 5.77
N GLN A 235 -28.67 15.86 6.23
CA GLN A 235 -29.85 16.39 6.92
C GLN A 235 -31.11 16.35 6.04
N LYS A 236 -30.99 16.66 4.75
CA LYS A 236 -32.09 16.58 3.78
C LYS A 236 -32.54 15.14 3.55
N THR A 237 -31.59 14.20 3.42
CA THR A 237 -31.90 12.77 3.29
C THR A 237 -32.68 12.27 4.51
N ASP A 238 -32.23 12.57 5.73
CA ASP A 238 -32.92 12.16 6.96
C ASP A 238 -34.34 12.74 7.05
N THR A 239 -34.50 14.02 6.72
CA THR A 239 -35.81 14.70 6.74
C THR A 239 -36.77 14.09 5.72
N SER A 240 -36.26 13.72 4.53
CA SER A 240 -37.08 13.08 3.48
C SER A 240 -37.50 11.66 3.85
N VAL A 241 -36.67 10.91 4.59
CA VAL A 241 -37.04 9.59 5.10
C VAL A 241 -38.18 9.74 6.11
N LEU A 242 -38.09 10.68 7.05
CA LEU A 242 -39.12 10.92 8.07
C LEU A 242 -40.47 11.40 7.50
N GLN A 243 -40.49 12.05 6.33
CA GLN A 243 -41.72 12.48 5.67
C GLN A 243 -42.43 11.37 4.85
N ASN A 244 -41.76 10.24 4.61
CA ASN A 244 -42.29 9.10 3.86
C ASN A 244 -42.84 7.97 4.77
N TRP A 245 -43.01 8.23 6.06
CA TRP A 245 -43.68 7.38 7.06
C TRP A 245 -44.91 8.10 7.62
#